data_AF-A0A850FCL0-F1
#
_entry.id   AF-A0A850FCL0-F1
#
_cell.length_a   1.000
_cell.length_b   1.000
_cell.length_c   1.000
_cell.angle_alpha   90.00
_cell.angle_beta   90.00
_cell.angle_gamma   90.00
#
_symmetry.space_group_name_H-M   'P 1'
#
loop_
_entity.id
_entity.type
_entity.pdbx_description
1 polymer ?
#
loop_
_entity_poly.entity_id
_entity_poly.type
_entity_poly.pdbx_seq_one_letter_code
_entity_poly.pdbx_strand_id
1 'polypeptide(L)' 'MPQPVVNNRLGQWQNLFFRYDALGNLIQRRHGLHQQHYSYDADNRLISASGT' A
#
# COMPACT_ATOMS: atom_id res chain seq x y z
N MET A 1 -17.37 -5.86 -12.82
CA MET A 1 -16.14 -5.79 -11.98
C MET A 1 -16.44 -4.83 -10.83
N PRO A 2 -16.19 -5.18 -9.56
CA PRO A 2 -16.41 -4.25 -8.46
C PRO A 2 -15.46 -3.05 -8.63
N GLN A 3 -16.01 -1.85 -8.59
CA GLN A 3 -15.21 -0.63 -8.67
C GLN A 3 -14.41 -0.50 -7.37
N PRO A 4 -13.07 -0.35 -7.42
CA PRO A 4 -12.28 -0.15 -6.22
C PRO A 4 -12.79 1.10 -5.50
N VAL A 5 -13.19 0.95 -4.24
CA VAL A 5 -13.66 2.07 -3.41
C VAL A 5 -12.48 2.98 -3.12
N VAL A 6 -12.30 4.00 -3.96
CA VAL A 6 -11.18 4.95 -3.90
C VAL A 6 -11.17 5.73 -2.58
N ASN A 7 -12.34 5.86 -1.93
CA ASN A 7 -12.55 6.65 -0.72
C ASN A 7 -12.26 5.89 0.59
N ASN A 8 -11.88 4.61 0.53
CA ASN A 8 -11.44 3.84 1.71
C ASN A 8 -9.90 3.78 1.82
N ARG A 9 -9.18 4.60 1.05
CA ARG A 9 -7.72 4.65 1.06
C ARG A 9 -7.25 5.76 1.99
N LEU A 10 -6.76 5.36 3.15
CA LEU A 10 -6.21 6.27 4.15
C LEU A 10 -4.84 6.75 3.66
N GLY A 11 -4.72 7.98 3.13
CA GLY A 11 -3.44 8.49 2.62
C GLY A 11 -2.44 8.80 3.75
N GLN A 12 -2.94 9.36 4.85
CA GLN A 12 -2.16 9.65 6.06
C GLN A 12 -3.05 9.58 7.30
N TRP A 13 -2.57 8.94 8.36
CA TRP A 13 -3.25 8.96 9.67
C TRP A 13 -2.24 8.78 10.80
N GLN A 14 -2.24 9.69 11.78
CA GLN A 14 -1.37 9.63 12.95
C GLN A 14 0.09 9.23 12.63
N ASN A 15 0.72 9.93 11.68
CA ASN A 15 2.09 9.65 11.16
C ASN A 15 2.30 8.35 10.37
N LEU A 16 1.25 7.58 10.11
CA LEU A 16 1.27 6.51 9.11
C LEU A 16 0.99 7.09 7.73
N PHE A 17 1.91 6.87 6.81
CA PHE A 17 1.77 7.21 5.39
C PHE A 17 1.57 5.93 4.59
N PHE A 18 0.57 5.94 3.71
CA PHE A 18 0.27 4.81 2.85
C PHE A 18 0.30 5.26 1.39
N ARG A 19 0.93 4.46 0.53
CA ARG A 19 0.88 4.64 -0.92
C ARG A 19 0.27 3.42 -1.57
N TYR A 20 -0.58 3.68 -2.55
CA TYR A 20 -1.27 2.65 -3.30
C TYR A 20 -0.94 2.77 -4.78
N ASP A 21 -0.93 1.64 -5.48
CA ASP A 21 -0.88 1.63 -6.95
C ASP A 21 -2.26 1.99 -7.56
N ALA A 22 -2.33 2.02 -8.89
CA ALA A 22 -3.55 2.34 -9.63
C ALA A 22 -4.69 1.32 -9.37
N LEU A 23 -4.35 0.06 -9.11
CA LEU A 23 -5.32 -1.01 -8.81
C LEU A 23 -5.82 -0.93 -7.36
N GLY A 24 -5.05 -0.29 -6.48
CA GLY A 24 -5.36 -0.10 -5.06
C GLY A 24 -4.57 -0.98 -4.11
N ASN A 25 -3.51 -1.62 -4.56
CA ASN A 25 -2.62 -2.35 -3.68
C ASN A 25 -1.73 -1.42 -2.92
N LEU A 26 -1.51 -1.70 -1.64
CA LEU A 26 -0.62 -0.94 -0.78
C LEU A 26 0.83 -1.24 -1.18
N ILE A 27 1.51 -0.32 -1.86
CA ILE A 27 2.91 -0.51 -2.27
C ILE A 27 3.92 0.00 -1.24
N GLN A 28 3.48 0.87 -0.32
CA GLN A 28 4.35 1.44 0.70
C GLN A 28 3.58 1.82 1.96
N ARG A 29 4.14 1.48 3.12
CA ARG A 29 3.70 1.96 4.43
C ARG A 29 4.89 2.56 5.17
N ARG A 30 4.72 3.76 5.73
CA ARG A 30 5.77 4.41 6.53
C ARG A 30 5.22 4.93 7.85
N HIS A 31 5.93 4.65 8.94
CA HIS A 31 5.66 5.16 10.28
C HIS A 31 6.96 5.73 10.88
N GLY A 32 7.13 7.05 10.82
CA GLY A 32 8.36 7.70 11.27
C GLY A 32 9.60 7.25 10.48
N LEU A 33 10.50 6.53 11.16
CA LEU A 33 11.72 5.93 10.58
C LEU A 33 11.48 4.54 9.99
N HIS A 34 10.40 3.86 10.36
CA HIS A 34 10.10 2.54 9.86
C HIS A 34 9.37 2.64 8.53
N GLN A 35 9.88 1.95 7.52
CA GLN A 35 9.27 1.91 6.20
C GLN A 35 9.17 0.45 5.74
N GLN A 36 8.02 0.11 5.18
CA GLN A 36 7.77 -1.17 4.52
C GLN A 36 7.36 -0.93 3.08
N HIS A 37 7.90 -1.76 2.19
CA HIS A 37 7.58 -1.82 0.77
C HIS A 37 6.97 -3.17 0.45
N TYR A 38 5.99 -3.14 -0.45
CA TYR A 38 5.26 -4.31 -0.89
C TYR A 38 5.25 -4.34 -2.42
N SER A 39 5.53 -5.51 -2.99
CA SER A 39 5.47 -5.73 -4.43
C SER A 39 4.48 -6.84 -4.75
N TYR A 40 3.73 -6.65 -5.83
CA TYR A 40 2.68 -7.56 -6.27
C TYR A 40 3.00 -8.08 -7.68
N ASP A 41 2.58 -9.30 -7.99
CA ASP A 41 2.57 -9.82 -9.36
C ASP A 41 1.37 -9.27 -10.16
N ALA A 42 1.31 -9.62 -11.46
CA ALA A 42 0.23 -9.19 -12.35
C ALA A 42 -1.16 -9.74 -11.95
N ASP A 43 -1.19 -10.81 -11.15
CA ASP A 43 -2.40 -11.42 -10.59
C ASP A 43 -2.78 -10.82 -9.22
N ASN A 44 -2.16 -9.69 -8.84
CA ASN A 44 -2.45 -8.97 -7.61
C ASN A 44 -2.08 -9.75 -6.33
N ARG A 45 -1.12 -10.68 -6.43
CA ARG A 45 -0.59 -11.44 -5.29
C ARG A 45 0.68 -10.80 -4.76
N LEU A 46 0.81 -10.73 -3.44
CA LEU A 46 2.01 -10.20 -2.79
C LEU A 46 3.19 -11.15 -3.02
N ILE A 47 4.26 -10.67 -3.64
CA ILE A 47 5.48 -11.44 -3.92
C ILE A 47 6.69 -10.97 -3.11
N SER A 48 6.64 -9.76 -2.55
CA SER A 48 7.73 -9.24 -1.71
C SER A 48 7.19 -8.30 -0.64
N ALA A 49 7.73 -8.44 0.57
CA ALA A 49 7.58 -7.49 1.65
C ALA A 49 8.96 -7.23 2.25
N SER A 50 9.42 -5.98 2.21
CA SER A 50 10.70 -5.59 2.79
C SER A 50 10.52 -4.36 3.67
N GLY A 51 11.27 -4.28 4.76
CA GLY A 51 11.22 -3.12 5.64
C GLY A 51 12.46 -2.98 6.49
N THR A 52 12.63 -1.78 7.05
CA THR A 52 13.66 -1.41 8.02
C THR A 52 13.33 -1.89 9.42
#